data_AF-A0A2H1WPF7-F1
#
_entry.id   AF-A0A2H1WPF7-F1
#
_cell.length_a   1.000
_cell.length_b   1.000
_cell.length_c   1.000
_cell.angle_alpha   90.00
_cell.angle_beta   90.00
_cell.angle_gamma   90.00
#
_symmetry.space_group_name_H-M   'P 1'
#
loop_
_entity.id
_entity.type
_entity.pdbx_description
1 polymer ?
#
loop_
_entity_poly.entity_id
_entity_poly.type
_entity_poly.pdbx_seq_one_letter_code
_entity_poly.pdbx_strand_id
1 'polypeptide(L)'
;MSESAPFFVDRAKAGRASCKGCKTNCPSGELRIAKLVASPYGDGQQMKSWHHVDCFMNVLLKQRPATKRVDSIDDIGNWDSISKEDQELILKKLNDMEKLYANKNSGKYTAKVIKNVPTQSVKSSPVASSSKGDTESPKKQIVDTDDDKFLTFFKLCKRISRVDAYTEKTAVVNDFFRKGTDGTSFKGNLLLWCKLLLPQVTKRVYNLKSKQLVKLFSRIFSSDHDDMLTHLEKGDVAETIQHFFNKSKTIQPASESTLTIQKVEDFLEDLSKLTKEEEQIYHFKKIVKKCTPDDLKMLIRLIKADLRINAGPKHILEGVHPDAYSAFQTSRDLNMVLDRITSNGYTVKHKDAIQTSIQAKLSLMTPILPMLAEACKSVEMAMKKCPNGMFSEIKYDGERVQVHKKGNEFKYFSRALKPVMAHKVNHFKEYLPQAFPKGTDLILDAEVLMVDVTTGKPLPFGTLGIHKQSEFKDAQVCLYVFDCLYYNGEVLIDMPIRKRREILHQNMVEVTNHVMFSEQKMIQKPSDLAKMIAEVLELGLEGLVLKDLESKYEPGKRHWLKVKKDYLFGGAMADSVDLMVLGAWFGNKKSKQMQMIKKLHFILSANKSLRQLKT
;
A
#
# COMPACT_ATOMS: atom_id res chain seq x y z
N MET A 1 -7.74 -16.31 -30.88
CA MET A 1 -7.89 -17.71 -30.44
C MET A 1 -8.82 -17.69 -29.25
N SER A 2 -9.95 -18.37 -29.36
CA SER A 2 -11.07 -18.37 -28.41
C SER A 2 -10.63 -18.56 -26.96
N GLU A 3 -11.24 -17.81 -26.03
CA GLU A 3 -11.19 -18.12 -24.60
C GLU A 3 -11.48 -19.61 -24.41
N SER A 4 -10.47 -20.38 -24.00
CA SER A 4 -10.67 -21.81 -23.76
C SER A 4 -11.45 -21.95 -22.46
N ALA A 5 -12.76 -22.18 -22.55
CA ALA A 5 -13.61 -22.47 -21.41
C ALA A 5 -12.93 -23.53 -20.51
N PRO A 6 -12.80 -23.29 -19.19
CA PRO A 6 -11.97 -24.11 -18.29
C PRO A 6 -12.44 -25.57 -18.17
N PHE A 7 -13.69 -25.83 -18.51
CA PHE A 7 -14.30 -27.16 -18.56
C PHE A 7 -14.77 -27.47 -19.99
N PHE A 8 -14.92 -28.75 -20.31
CA PHE A 8 -15.35 -29.18 -21.63
C PHE A 8 -16.27 -30.40 -21.51
N VAL A 9 -17.41 -30.40 -22.20
CA VAL A 9 -18.34 -31.54 -22.21
C VAL A 9 -18.35 -32.23 -23.56
N ASP A 10 -18.46 -33.56 -23.57
CA ASP A 10 -18.59 -34.34 -24.79
C ASP A 10 -19.22 -35.71 -24.49
N ARG A 11 -19.76 -36.37 -25.52
CA ARG A 11 -20.00 -37.82 -25.47
C ARG A 11 -18.76 -38.56 -25.91
N ALA A 12 -18.42 -39.63 -25.21
CA ALA A 12 -17.21 -40.38 -25.48
C ALA A 12 -17.25 -41.01 -26.88
N LYS A 13 -16.47 -40.49 -27.81
CA LYS A 13 -16.36 -41.02 -29.19
C LYS A 13 -15.72 -42.41 -29.27
N ALA A 14 -14.97 -42.80 -28.24
CA ALA A 14 -14.34 -44.11 -28.10
C ALA A 14 -14.08 -44.41 -26.62
N GLY A 15 -14.12 -45.70 -26.23
CA GLY A 15 -13.93 -46.19 -24.86
C GLY A 15 -12.50 -46.09 -24.29
N ARG A 16 -11.60 -45.35 -24.93
CA ARG A 16 -10.15 -45.34 -24.63
C ARG A 16 -9.72 -44.34 -23.54
N ALA A 17 -10.57 -43.39 -23.17
CA ALA A 17 -10.23 -42.39 -22.16
C ALA A 17 -10.57 -42.88 -20.75
N SER A 18 -9.60 -42.87 -19.83
CA SER A 18 -9.81 -43.20 -18.42
C SER A 18 -10.30 -42.00 -17.61
N CYS A 19 -11.37 -42.16 -16.84
CA CYS A 19 -11.83 -41.18 -15.87
C CYS A 19 -10.77 -40.90 -14.80
N LYS A 20 -10.40 -39.63 -14.58
CA LYS A 20 -9.38 -39.30 -13.57
C LYS A 20 -9.86 -39.45 -12.12
N GLY A 21 -11.17 -39.51 -11.88
CA GLY A 21 -11.78 -39.72 -10.57
C GLY A 21 -11.72 -41.18 -10.11
N CYS A 22 -12.34 -42.10 -10.85
CA CYS A 22 -12.46 -43.52 -10.48
C CYS A 22 -11.45 -44.45 -11.19
N LYS A 23 -10.65 -43.93 -12.14
CA LYS A 23 -9.68 -44.67 -12.96
C LYS A 23 -10.26 -45.71 -13.93
N THR A 24 -11.58 -45.87 -13.99
CA THR A 24 -12.22 -46.74 -15.01
C THR A 24 -12.37 -45.99 -16.35
N ASN A 25 -12.54 -46.74 -17.44
CA ASN A 25 -12.73 -46.17 -18.76
C ASN A 25 -14.07 -45.42 -18.86
N CYS A 26 -14.15 -44.42 -19.75
CA CYS A 26 -15.39 -43.78 -20.18
C CYS A 26 -15.90 -44.51 -21.44
N PRO A 27 -16.90 -45.41 -21.33
CA PRO A 27 -17.50 -46.16 -22.44
C PRO A 27 -17.91 -45.27 -23.61
N SER A 28 -17.87 -45.84 -24.82
CA SER A 28 -18.33 -45.15 -26.02
C SER A 28 -19.79 -44.74 -25.91
N GLY A 29 -20.13 -43.53 -26.33
CA GLY A 29 -21.47 -42.95 -26.25
C GLY A 29 -21.82 -42.31 -24.91
N GLU A 30 -21.04 -42.51 -23.84
CA GLU A 30 -21.36 -41.97 -22.51
C GLU A 30 -21.02 -40.48 -22.37
N LEU A 31 -21.87 -39.74 -21.67
CA LEU A 31 -21.66 -38.32 -21.35
C LEU A 31 -20.52 -38.15 -20.35
N ARG A 32 -19.56 -37.29 -20.67
CA ARG A 32 -18.38 -37.04 -19.84
C ARG A 32 -17.99 -35.57 -19.84
N ILE A 33 -17.31 -35.15 -18.78
CA ILE A 33 -16.85 -33.78 -18.59
C ILE A 33 -15.34 -33.76 -18.30
N ALA A 34 -14.64 -32.79 -18.86
CA ALA A 34 -13.21 -32.61 -18.70
C ALA A 34 -12.88 -31.28 -18.04
N LYS A 35 -11.80 -31.29 -17.26
CA LYS A 35 -11.08 -30.08 -16.87
C LYS A 35 -9.91 -29.88 -17.83
N LEU A 36 -9.74 -28.67 -18.36
CA LEU A 36 -8.54 -28.35 -19.14
C LEU A 36 -7.35 -28.17 -18.20
N VAL A 37 -6.28 -28.92 -18.46
CA VAL A 37 -5.02 -28.87 -17.70
C VAL A 37 -3.86 -28.72 -18.67
N ALA A 38 -2.74 -28.17 -18.20
CA ALA A 38 -1.53 -28.05 -19.02
C ALA A 38 -1.04 -29.45 -19.45
N SER A 39 -0.68 -29.59 -20.72
CA SER A 39 -0.12 -30.82 -21.26
C SER A 39 1.33 -30.98 -20.77
N PRO A 40 1.72 -32.12 -20.20
CA PRO A 40 3.11 -32.41 -19.88
C PRO A 40 3.99 -32.70 -21.11
N TYR A 41 3.43 -32.75 -22.32
CA TYR A 41 4.13 -33.13 -23.55
C TYR A 41 4.42 -31.96 -24.52
N GLY A 42 4.13 -30.71 -24.14
CA GLY A 42 4.48 -29.53 -24.96
C GLY A 42 4.12 -28.19 -24.31
N ASP A 43 5.00 -27.20 -24.47
CA ASP A 43 4.82 -25.84 -23.94
C ASP A 43 3.59 -25.16 -24.54
N GLY A 44 2.60 -24.84 -23.69
CA GLY A 44 1.40 -24.08 -24.07
C GLY A 44 0.23 -24.90 -24.64
N GLN A 45 0.32 -26.23 -24.73
CA GLN A 45 -0.81 -27.07 -25.14
C GLN A 45 -1.68 -27.46 -23.93
N GLN A 46 -3.01 -27.35 -24.06
CA GLN A 46 -3.97 -27.81 -23.04
C GLN A 46 -4.47 -29.21 -23.37
N MET A 47 -4.55 -30.08 -22.36
CA MET A 47 -5.14 -31.41 -22.47
C MET A 47 -6.45 -31.51 -21.68
N LYS A 48 -7.39 -32.31 -22.23
CA LYS A 48 -8.69 -32.59 -21.60
C LYS A 48 -8.53 -33.72 -20.57
N SER A 49 -8.64 -33.38 -19.30
CA SER A 49 -8.64 -34.34 -18.19
C SER A 49 -10.06 -34.86 -17.97
N TRP A 50 -10.42 -35.97 -18.61
CA TRP A 50 -11.78 -36.54 -18.64
C TRP A 50 -12.22 -37.18 -17.31
N HIS A 51 -13.50 -37.02 -16.98
CA HIS A 51 -14.20 -37.59 -15.84
C HIS A 51 -15.62 -38.03 -16.25
N HIS A 52 -16.16 -39.06 -15.62
CA HIS A 52 -17.62 -39.27 -15.59
C HIS A 52 -18.30 -38.09 -14.90
N VAL A 53 -19.53 -37.78 -15.27
CA VAL A 53 -20.27 -36.61 -14.73
C VAL A 53 -20.33 -36.66 -13.19
N ASP A 54 -20.67 -37.81 -12.61
CA ASP A 54 -20.73 -37.97 -11.15
C ASP A 54 -19.35 -37.90 -10.47
N CYS A 55 -18.33 -38.47 -11.12
CA CYS A 55 -16.95 -38.37 -10.63
C CYS A 55 -16.47 -36.92 -10.60
N PHE A 56 -16.86 -36.12 -11.58
CA PHE A 56 -16.51 -34.71 -11.65
C PHE A 56 -17.18 -33.90 -10.54
N MET A 57 -18.46 -34.13 -10.25
CA MET A 57 -19.15 -33.47 -9.13
C MET A 57 -18.48 -33.79 -7.79
N ASN A 58 -18.09 -35.05 -7.58
CA ASN A 58 -17.34 -35.46 -6.39
C ASN A 58 -15.96 -34.80 -6.28
N VAL A 59 -15.28 -34.58 -7.41
CA VAL A 59 -14.02 -33.83 -7.46
C VAL A 59 -14.26 -32.35 -7.09
N LEU A 60 -15.32 -31.72 -7.59
CA LEU A 60 -15.66 -30.34 -7.22
C LEU A 60 -16.03 -30.20 -5.74
N LEU A 61 -16.76 -31.16 -5.15
CA LEU A 61 -17.11 -31.17 -3.72
C LEU A 61 -15.90 -31.21 -2.78
N LYS A 62 -14.78 -31.78 -3.23
CA LYS A 62 -13.56 -31.95 -2.44
C LYS A 62 -12.54 -30.82 -2.67
N GLN A 63 -12.81 -29.87 -3.57
CA GLN A 63 -11.89 -28.77 -3.87
C GLN A 63 -11.91 -27.67 -2.79
N ARG A 64 -10.78 -26.95 -2.65
CA ARG A 64 -10.66 -25.81 -1.74
C ARG A 64 -11.51 -24.63 -2.24
N PRO A 65 -12.06 -23.77 -1.35
CA PRO A 65 -12.94 -22.65 -1.73
C PRO A 65 -12.36 -21.66 -2.76
N ALA A 66 -11.03 -21.54 -2.85
CA ALA A 66 -10.34 -20.63 -3.77
C ALA A 66 -10.10 -21.21 -5.18
N THR A 67 -10.53 -22.45 -5.44
CA THR A 67 -10.37 -23.11 -6.75
C THR A 67 -11.51 -22.73 -7.68
N LYS A 68 -11.23 -22.37 -8.94
CA LYS A 68 -12.28 -22.06 -9.93
C LYS A 68 -13.22 -23.26 -10.11
N ARG A 69 -14.52 -23.03 -9.89
CA ARG A 69 -15.63 -23.97 -10.13
C ARG A 69 -16.39 -23.55 -11.39
N VAL A 70 -17.38 -24.33 -11.78
CA VAL A 70 -18.31 -23.96 -12.86
C VAL A 70 -19.21 -22.86 -12.31
N ASP A 71 -19.03 -21.62 -12.75
CA ASP A 71 -19.83 -20.48 -12.28
C ASP A 71 -20.98 -20.15 -13.25
N SER A 72 -20.81 -20.45 -14.55
CA SER A 72 -21.87 -20.36 -15.56
C SER A 72 -21.74 -21.47 -16.62
N ILE A 73 -22.76 -21.63 -17.46
CA ILE A 73 -22.68 -22.53 -18.64
C ILE A 73 -21.56 -22.10 -19.61
N ASP A 74 -21.20 -20.81 -19.63
CA ASP A 74 -20.13 -20.26 -20.47
C ASP A 74 -18.74 -20.80 -20.06
N ASP A 75 -18.59 -21.32 -18.84
CA ASP A 75 -17.38 -22.00 -18.38
C ASP A 75 -17.22 -23.43 -18.94
N ILE A 76 -18.25 -23.97 -19.62
CA ILE A 76 -18.25 -25.30 -20.21
C ILE A 76 -18.19 -25.20 -21.74
N GLY A 77 -17.02 -25.50 -22.31
CA GLY A 77 -16.85 -25.60 -23.74
C GLY A 77 -17.65 -26.76 -24.34
N ASN A 78 -18.15 -26.57 -25.56
CA ASN A 78 -18.97 -27.53 -26.32
C ASN A 78 -20.37 -27.79 -25.74
N TRP A 79 -20.88 -26.84 -24.93
CA TRP A 79 -22.22 -26.88 -24.34
C TRP A 79 -23.34 -26.93 -25.38
N ASP A 80 -23.26 -26.11 -26.43
CA ASP A 80 -24.31 -26.04 -27.46
C ASP A 80 -24.35 -27.26 -28.40
N SER A 81 -23.35 -28.15 -28.30
CA SER A 81 -23.20 -29.33 -29.17
C SER A 81 -23.67 -30.63 -28.53
N ILE A 82 -24.13 -30.61 -27.28
CA ILE A 82 -24.76 -31.76 -26.58
C ILE A 82 -26.29 -31.65 -26.59
N SER A 83 -27.00 -32.77 -26.37
CA SER A 83 -28.47 -32.77 -26.42
C SER A 83 -29.08 -31.97 -25.26
N LYS A 84 -30.32 -31.51 -25.41
CA LYS A 84 -31.01 -30.75 -24.35
C LYS A 84 -31.18 -31.57 -23.08
N GLU A 85 -31.41 -32.87 -23.21
CA GLU A 85 -31.51 -33.82 -22.10
C GLU A 85 -30.18 -33.92 -21.35
N ASP A 86 -29.05 -33.91 -22.06
CA ASP A 86 -27.71 -33.93 -21.45
C ASP A 86 -27.37 -32.60 -20.75
N GLN A 87 -27.79 -31.46 -21.33
CA GLN A 87 -27.64 -30.14 -20.71
C GLN A 87 -28.42 -30.06 -19.38
N GLU A 88 -29.67 -30.53 -19.37
CA GLU A 88 -30.51 -30.58 -18.17
C GLU A 88 -29.91 -31.50 -17.10
N LEU A 89 -29.40 -32.67 -17.49
CA LEU A 89 -28.74 -33.61 -16.59
C LEU A 89 -27.51 -32.98 -15.90
N ILE A 90 -26.66 -32.28 -16.66
CA ILE A 90 -25.47 -31.63 -16.11
C ILE A 90 -25.84 -30.48 -15.18
N LEU A 91 -26.81 -29.64 -15.57
CA LEU A 91 -27.30 -28.54 -14.72
C LEU A 91 -27.89 -29.06 -13.41
N LYS A 92 -28.67 -30.14 -13.46
CA LYS A 92 -29.21 -30.79 -12.26
C LYS A 92 -28.07 -31.24 -11.34
N LYS A 93 -27.09 -31.97 -11.88
CA LYS A 93 -25.93 -32.48 -11.12
C LYS A 93 -25.06 -31.37 -10.52
N LEU A 94 -24.86 -30.26 -11.24
CA LEU A 94 -24.12 -29.10 -10.73
C LEU A 94 -24.86 -28.37 -9.60
N ASN A 95 -26.16 -28.17 -9.74
CA ASN A 95 -26.97 -27.50 -8.71
C ASN A 95 -27.12 -28.36 -7.45
N ASP A 96 -27.27 -29.67 -7.59
CA ASP A 96 -27.29 -30.60 -6.45
C ASP A 96 -25.94 -30.61 -5.72
N MET A 97 -24.84 -30.53 -6.47
CA MET A 97 -23.48 -30.39 -5.93
C MET A 97 -23.31 -29.08 -5.14
N GLU A 98 -23.75 -27.95 -5.68
CA GLU A 98 -23.68 -26.64 -4.99
C GLU A 98 -24.47 -26.63 -3.67
N LYS A 99 -25.64 -27.27 -3.64
CA LYS A 99 -26.42 -27.46 -2.39
C LYS A 99 -25.67 -28.30 -1.36
N LEU A 100 -25.10 -29.43 -1.77
CA LEU A 100 -24.30 -30.29 -0.88
C LEU A 100 -23.05 -29.56 -0.36
N TYR A 101 -22.41 -28.74 -1.19
CA TYR A 101 -21.26 -27.94 -0.81
C TYR A 101 -21.62 -26.85 0.20
N ALA A 102 -22.76 -26.17 0.04
CA ALA A 102 -23.24 -25.18 1.00
C ALA A 102 -23.58 -25.83 2.36
N ASN A 103 -24.25 -26.99 2.35
CA ASN A 103 -24.57 -27.73 3.57
C ASN A 103 -23.31 -28.19 4.34
N LYS A 104 -22.23 -28.53 3.63
CA LYS A 104 -20.95 -28.91 4.27
C LYS A 104 -20.21 -27.73 4.90
N ASN A 105 -20.53 -26.49 4.51
CA ASN A 105 -19.82 -25.27 4.92
C ASN A 105 -20.72 -24.29 5.71
N SER A 106 -21.68 -24.83 6.47
CA SER A 106 -22.71 -24.15 7.28
C SER A 106 -22.36 -22.70 7.65
N GLY A 107 -22.99 -21.73 6.97
CA GLY A 107 -22.90 -20.30 7.27
C GLY A 107 -21.76 -19.51 6.60
N LYS A 108 -20.83 -20.16 5.87
CA LYS A 108 -19.70 -19.49 5.17
C LYS A 108 -19.84 -19.45 3.65
N TYR A 109 -20.85 -20.12 3.08
CA TYR A 109 -21.05 -20.22 1.63
C TYR A 109 -22.53 -20.36 1.29
N THR A 110 -23.02 -19.56 0.35
CA THR A 110 -24.36 -19.67 -0.23
C THR A 110 -24.30 -20.46 -1.54
N ALA A 111 -25.17 -21.46 -1.69
CA ALA A 111 -25.24 -22.28 -2.90
C ALA A 111 -25.59 -21.40 -4.12
N LYS A 112 -24.81 -21.52 -5.19
CA LYS A 112 -25.12 -20.86 -6.46
C LYS A 112 -26.14 -21.69 -7.24
N VAL A 113 -27.06 -21.01 -7.93
CA VAL A 113 -27.99 -21.66 -8.87
C VAL A 113 -27.52 -21.38 -10.29
N ILE A 114 -27.04 -22.41 -10.97
CA ILE A 114 -26.58 -22.35 -12.36
C ILE A 114 -27.79 -22.62 -13.26
N LYS A 115 -28.12 -21.68 -14.14
CA LYS A 115 -29.26 -21.75 -15.08
C LYS A 115 -28.77 -21.88 -16.53
N ASN A 116 -29.60 -22.47 -17.40
CA ASN A 116 -29.34 -22.57 -18.85
C ASN A 116 -29.64 -21.23 -19.57
N VAL A 117 -29.00 -20.14 -19.17
CA VAL A 117 -29.17 -18.82 -19.80
C VAL A 117 -27.78 -18.20 -19.99
N PRO A 118 -27.41 -17.81 -21.22
CA PRO A 118 -26.17 -17.06 -21.47
C PRO A 118 -26.17 -15.77 -20.65
N THR A 119 -25.04 -15.41 -20.06
CA THR A 119 -24.95 -14.27 -19.14
C THR A 119 -25.13 -12.94 -19.90
N GLN A 120 -26.37 -12.49 -20.11
CA GLN A 120 -26.66 -11.09 -20.44
C GLN A 120 -26.59 -10.25 -19.16
N SER A 121 -25.95 -9.08 -19.27
CA SER A 121 -25.83 -8.03 -18.26
C SER A 121 -27.09 -7.87 -17.41
N VAL A 122 -26.99 -8.18 -16.11
CA VAL A 122 -28.10 -8.06 -15.16
C VAL A 122 -28.43 -6.57 -14.96
N LYS A 123 -29.54 -6.12 -15.56
CA LYS A 123 -30.39 -5.06 -15.03
C LYS A 123 -31.41 -5.71 -14.10
N SER A 124 -31.54 -5.18 -12.90
CA SER A 124 -32.56 -5.54 -11.90
C SER A 124 -33.95 -5.04 -12.31
N SER A 125 -34.96 -5.89 -12.17
CA SER A 125 -36.40 -5.60 -12.40
C SER A 125 -37.12 -5.24 -11.06
N PRO A 126 -38.41 -4.85 -11.04
CA PRO A 126 -38.87 -3.59 -10.46
C PRO A 126 -39.69 -3.74 -9.16
N VAL A 127 -39.76 -2.68 -8.35
CA VAL A 127 -40.77 -2.51 -7.30
C VAL A 127 -41.37 -1.11 -7.39
N ALA A 128 -42.66 -1.04 -7.09
CA ALA A 128 -43.64 -0.03 -7.47
C ALA A 128 -43.42 1.39 -6.92
N SER A 129 -43.90 2.32 -7.75
CA SER A 129 -44.34 3.70 -7.53
C SER A 129 -44.35 4.29 -6.12
N SER A 130 -43.54 5.33 -5.92
CA SER A 130 -43.94 6.54 -5.21
C SER A 130 -43.17 7.74 -5.77
N SER A 131 -43.82 8.89 -5.74
CA SER A 131 -43.57 10.08 -6.54
C SER A 131 -42.56 11.06 -5.93
N LYS A 132 -42.03 11.93 -6.82
CA LYS A 132 -41.41 13.25 -6.62
C LYS A 132 -39.87 13.34 -6.68
N GLY A 133 -39.42 14.20 -7.61
CA GLY A 133 -38.22 15.03 -7.45
C GLY A 133 -37.09 14.70 -8.41
N ASP A 134 -37.11 15.27 -9.62
CA ASP A 134 -35.97 15.30 -10.52
C ASP A 134 -34.77 16.00 -9.86
N THR A 135 -33.68 15.24 -9.67
CA THR A 135 -32.34 15.81 -9.56
C THR A 135 -31.38 14.86 -10.27
N GLU A 136 -31.11 15.16 -11.55
CA GLU A 136 -30.13 14.45 -12.35
C GLU A 136 -28.74 14.50 -11.68
N SER A 137 -28.19 13.34 -11.37
CA SER A 137 -26.77 13.18 -11.08
C SER A 137 -26.00 13.14 -12.41
N PRO A 138 -24.94 13.95 -12.61
CA PRO A 138 -24.30 14.07 -13.91
C PRO A 138 -23.48 12.81 -14.25
N LYS A 139 -23.76 12.23 -15.43
CA LYS A 139 -22.89 11.23 -16.07
C LYS A 139 -21.51 11.87 -16.33
N LYS A 140 -20.43 11.31 -15.77
CA LYS A 140 -19.04 11.73 -16.06
C LYS A 140 -18.77 11.61 -17.57
N GLN A 141 -18.80 12.72 -18.28
CA GLN A 141 -18.27 12.84 -19.65
C GLN A 141 -16.75 12.61 -19.59
N ILE A 142 -16.25 11.65 -20.38
CA ILE A 142 -14.82 11.52 -20.66
C ILE A 142 -14.51 12.62 -21.67
N VAL A 143 -13.97 13.75 -21.21
CA VAL A 143 -13.51 14.83 -22.08
C VAL A 143 -12.20 14.37 -22.71
N ASP A 144 -12.19 14.16 -24.02
CA ASP A 144 -10.95 13.95 -24.77
C ASP A 144 -10.24 15.31 -24.90
N THR A 145 -9.22 15.52 -24.06
CA THR A 145 -8.43 16.75 -24.01
C THR A 145 -6.96 16.42 -24.16
N ASP A 146 -6.21 17.32 -24.81
CA ASP A 146 -4.77 17.20 -24.97
C ASP A 146 -4.02 17.22 -23.63
N ASP A 147 -4.65 17.78 -22.59
CA ASP A 147 -4.17 17.73 -21.21
C ASP A 147 -4.14 16.29 -20.66
N ASP A 148 -5.01 15.39 -21.13
CA ASP A 148 -5.10 14.02 -20.61
C ASP A 148 -4.29 13.00 -21.43
N LYS A 149 -3.55 13.47 -22.45
CA LYS A 149 -2.59 12.63 -23.18
C LYS A 149 -1.42 12.23 -22.27
N PHE A 150 -1.03 10.97 -22.31
CA PHE A 150 0.09 10.48 -21.51
C PHE A 150 1.44 11.09 -21.93
N LEU A 151 1.57 11.47 -23.21
CA LEU A 151 2.70 12.27 -23.68
C LEU A 151 2.80 13.62 -22.95
N THR A 152 1.67 14.28 -22.68
CA THR A 152 1.63 15.54 -21.92
C THR A 152 2.13 15.31 -20.49
N PHE A 153 1.69 14.21 -19.86
CA PHE A 153 2.21 13.77 -18.55
C PHE A 153 3.72 13.54 -18.56
N PHE A 154 4.23 12.84 -19.57
CA PHE A 154 5.67 12.65 -19.74
C PHE A 154 6.42 13.98 -19.89
N LYS A 155 5.93 14.89 -20.74
CA LYS A 155 6.53 16.21 -20.97
C LYS A 155 6.60 17.03 -19.67
N LEU A 156 5.54 17.03 -18.86
CA LEU A 156 5.55 17.71 -17.57
C LEU A 156 6.59 17.11 -16.62
N CYS A 157 6.61 15.79 -16.47
CA CYS A 157 7.61 15.09 -15.64
C CYS A 157 9.04 15.43 -16.09
N LYS A 158 9.28 15.50 -17.39
CA LYS A 158 10.58 15.88 -17.97
C LYS A 158 10.94 17.33 -17.64
N ARG A 159 9.99 18.28 -17.74
CA ARG A 159 10.19 19.69 -17.32
C ARG A 159 10.57 19.78 -15.85
N ILE A 160 9.81 19.13 -14.96
CA ILE A 160 10.09 19.11 -13.51
C ILE A 160 11.47 18.50 -13.21
N SER A 161 11.86 17.44 -13.92
CA SER A 161 13.14 16.76 -13.69
C SER A 161 14.38 17.58 -14.08
N ARG A 162 14.24 18.54 -15.01
CA ARG A 162 15.33 19.41 -15.48
C ARG A 162 15.66 20.56 -14.53
N VAL A 163 14.68 20.93 -13.70
CA VAL A 163 14.80 22.00 -12.72
C VAL A 163 15.43 21.47 -11.44
N ASP A 164 16.34 22.25 -10.84
CA ASP A 164 17.02 21.87 -9.60
C ASP A 164 16.36 22.47 -8.35
N ALA A 165 15.98 23.74 -8.37
CA ALA A 165 15.36 24.41 -7.24
C ALA A 165 13.93 23.90 -6.97
N TYR A 166 13.61 23.63 -5.70
CA TYR A 166 12.29 23.16 -5.29
C TYR A 166 11.17 24.17 -5.57
N THR A 167 11.44 25.47 -5.40
CA THR A 167 10.52 26.57 -5.69
C THR A 167 10.16 26.62 -7.17
N GLU A 168 11.15 26.46 -8.05
CA GLU A 168 10.94 26.41 -9.50
C GLU A 168 10.19 25.15 -9.93
N LYS A 169 10.42 24.00 -9.29
CA LYS A 169 9.61 22.78 -9.53
C LYS A 169 8.13 23.05 -9.24
N THR A 170 7.83 23.68 -8.10
CA THR A 170 6.46 24.10 -7.76
C THR A 170 5.90 25.07 -8.80
N ALA A 171 6.70 26.03 -9.28
CA ALA A 171 6.28 26.97 -10.31
C ALA A 171 5.96 26.30 -11.66
N VAL A 172 6.76 25.31 -12.09
CA VAL A 172 6.49 24.53 -13.31
C VAL A 172 5.17 23.77 -13.21
N VAL A 173 4.89 23.18 -12.05
CA VAL A 173 3.63 22.48 -11.79
C VAL A 173 2.46 23.47 -11.82
N ASN A 174 2.62 24.63 -11.19
CA ASN A 174 1.60 25.67 -11.15
C ASN A 174 1.30 26.25 -12.53
N ASP A 175 2.33 26.53 -13.33
CA ASP A 175 2.18 27.02 -14.70
C ASP A 175 1.35 26.06 -15.56
N PHE A 176 1.60 24.75 -15.44
CA PHE A 176 0.85 23.74 -16.16
C PHE A 176 -0.61 23.65 -15.70
N PHE A 177 -0.89 23.54 -14.39
CA PHE A 177 -2.28 23.44 -13.91
C PHE A 177 -3.07 24.75 -14.02
N ARG A 178 -2.39 25.88 -14.25
CA ARG A 178 -3.06 27.16 -14.54
C ARG A 178 -3.41 27.30 -16.02
N LYS A 179 -2.53 26.90 -16.93
CA LYS A 179 -2.64 27.20 -18.37
C LYS A 179 -3.06 26.00 -19.23
N GLY A 180 -2.91 24.77 -18.74
CA GLY A 180 -3.08 23.57 -19.56
C GLY A 180 -2.10 23.52 -20.75
N THR A 181 -2.40 22.66 -21.71
CA THR A 181 -1.64 22.54 -22.96
C THR A 181 -1.91 23.66 -23.96
N ASP A 182 -3.11 24.27 -23.91
CA ASP A 182 -3.54 25.31 -24.86
C ASP A 182 -3.18 26.74 -24.42
N GLY A 183 -2.60 26.90 -23.22
CA GLY A 183 -2.18 28.19 -22.68
C GLY A 183 -3.28 28.97 -21.95
N THR A 184 -4.52 28.49 -21.97
CA THR A 184 -5.69 29.21 -21.43
C THR A 184 -6.05 28.72 -20.02
N SER A 185 -6.43 27.46 -19.90
CA SER A 185 -6.82 26.82 -18.66
C SER A 185 -6.59 25.31 -18.73
N PHE A 186 -6.29 24.72 -17.59
CA PHE A 186 -6.22 23.26 -17.49
C PHE A 186 -7.62 22.66 -17.56
N LYS A 187 -7.83 21.75 -18.51
CA LYS A 187 -9.09 21.06 -18.80
C LYS A 187 -9.03 19.56 -18.51
N GLY A 188 -7.88 19.06 -18.08
CA GLY A 188 -7.65 17.65 -17.77
C GLY A 188 -8.23 17.19 -16.44
N ASN A 189 -8.05 15.91 -16.13
CA ASN A 189 -8.50 15.32 -14.87
C ASN A 189 -7.50 15.58 -13.74
N LEU A 190 -7.72 16.62 -12.94
CA LEU A 190 -6.82 17.03 -11.86
C LEU A 190 -6.52 15.92 -10.85
N LEU A 191 -7.54 15.15 -10.47
CA LEU A 191 -7.40 14.04 -9.52
C LEU A 191 -6.44 12.99 -10.05
N LEU A 192 -6.62 12.62 -11.31
CA LEU A 192 -5.82 11.60 -11.95
C LEU A 192 -4.37 12.04 -12.15
N TRP A 193 -4.18 13.30 -12.54
CA TRP A 193 -2.88 13.94 -12.63
C TRP A 193 -2.14 13.91 -11.29
N CYS A 194 -2.79 14.30 -10.20
CA CYS A 194 -2.18 14.28 -8.86
C CYS A 194 -1.87 12.84 -8.42
N LYS A 195 -2.74 11.89 -8.72
CA LYS A 195 -2.55 10.46 -8.43
C LYS A 195 -1.32 9.88 -9.14
N LEU A 196 -1.13 10.22 -10.41
CA LEU A 196 0.01 9.76 -11.22
C LEU A 196 1.31 10.51 -10.90
N LEU A 197 1.25 11.81 -10.56
CA LEU A 197 2.43 12.59 -10.12
C LEU A 197 2.91 12.17 -8.72
N LEU A 198 2.02 11.59 -7.90
CA LEU A 198 2.31 11.15 -6.53
C LEU A 198 2.09 9.64 -6.33
N PRO A 199 2.77 8.76 -7.11
CA PRO A 199 2.55 7.30 -7.02
C PRO A 199 2.98 6.73 -5.67
N GLN A 200 3.84 7.45 -4.95
CA GLN A 200 4.28 7.14 -3.59
C GLN A 200 3.25 7.47 -2.49
N VAL A 201 2.22 8.25 -2.82
CA VAL A 201 1.10 8.57 -1.92
C VAL A 201 0.00 7.54 -2.12
N THR A 202 -0.40 7.30 -3.36
CA THR A 202 -1.48 6.41 -3.77
C THR A 202 -1.05 4.94 -3.84
N LYS A 203 -0.10 4.53 -2.97
CA LYS A 203 0.68 3.29 -3.09
C LYS A 203 -0.17 2.07 -3.45
N ARG A 204 -0.04 1.63 -4.70
CA ARG A 204 -0.48 0.32 -5.17
C ARG A 204 0.65 -0.70 -5.03
N VAL A 205 0.29 -1.95 -4.73
CA VAL A 205 1.24 -3.05 -4.64
C VAL A 205 1.11 -3.90 -5.90
N TYR A 206 2.12 -3.83 -6.77
CA TYR A 206 2.15 -4.60 -8.03
C TYR A 206 2.86 -5.95 -7.90
N ASN A 207 3.53 -6.22 -6.78
CA ASN A 207 4.39 -7.40 -6.60
C ASN A 207 5.50 -7.54 -7.67
N LEU A 208 5.98 -6.41 -8.21
CA LEU A 208 7.00 -6.33 -9.25
C LEU A 208 8.23 -5.55 -8.80
N LYS A 209 9.32 -6.28 -8.54
CA LYS A 209 10.67 -5.72 -8.32
C LYS A 209 11.45 -5.62 -9.63
N SER A 210 12.59 -4.92 -9.63
CA SER A 210 13.39 -4.69 -10.84
C SER A 210 13.79 -5.99 -11.55
N LYS A 211 14.24 -7.01 -10.82
CA LYS A 211 14.60 -8.32 -11.40
C LYS A 211 13.39 -9.05 -11.99
N GLN A 212 12.22 -8.96 -11.35
CA GLN A 212 10.99 -9.55 -11.89
C GLN A 212 10.55 -8.83 -13.16
N LEU A 213 10.60 -7.49 -13.19
CA LEU A 213 10.31 -6.73 -14.40
C LEU A 213 11.25 -7.12 -15.55
N VAL A 214 12.56 -7.24 -15.29
CA VAL A 214 13.52 -7.75 -16.28
C VAL A 214 13.13 -9.15 -16.77
N LYS A 215 12.81 -10.06 -15.86
CA LYS A 215 12.32 -11.41 -16.21
C LYS A 215 11.09 -11.36 -17.12
N LEU A 216 10.06 -10.57 -16.77
CA LEU A 216 8.85 -10.45 -17.58
C LEU A 216 9.18 -9.90 -18.98
N PHE A 217 9.95 -8.81 -19.04
CA PHE A 217 10.23 -8.12 -20.30
C PHE A 217 11.22 -8.87 -21.20
N SER A 218 12.13 -9.68 -20.64
CA SER A 218 12.96 -10.59 -21.43
C SER A 218 12.10 -11.57 -22.25
N ARG A 219 11.04 -12.12 -21.64
CA ARG A 219 10.05 -12.99 -22.30
C ARG A 219 9.16 -12.24 -23.28
N ILE A 220 8.82 -10.98 -22.99
CA ILE A 220 7.97 -10.15 -23.88
C ILE A 220 8.73 -9.76 -25.14
N PHE A 221 9.99 -9.34 -25.01
CA PHE A 221 10.82 -8.88 -26.13
C PHE A 221 11.57 -10.02 -26.83
N SER A 222 11.62 -11.21 -26.22
CA SER A 222 12.49 -12.31 -26.65
C SER A 222 13.96 -11.87 -26.69
N SER A 223 14.37 -11.15 -25.64
CA SER A 223 15.74 -10.68 -25.43
C SER A 223 16.43 -11.56 -24.39
N ASP A 224 17.75 -11.64 -24.46
CA ASP A 224 18.54 -12.35 -23.45
C ASP A 224 18.35 -11.74 -22.05
N HIS A 225 18.10 -12.62 -21.08
CA HIS A 225 17.80 -12.21 -19.71
C HIS A 225 19.03 -11.65 -18.98
N ASP A 226 20.21 -12.22 -19.23
CA ASP A 226 21.46 -11.85 -18.56
C ASP A 226 22.02 -10.54 -19.11
N ASP A 227 21.85 -10.27 -20.41
CA ASP A 227 22.10 -8.97 -21.02
C ASP A 227 21.25 -7.86 -20.37
N MET A 228 19.97 -8.13 -20.14
CA MET A 228 19.07 -7.18 -19.48
C MET A 228 19.46 -6.97 -18.01
N LEU A 229 19.89 -8.01 -17.30
CA LEU A 229 20.40 -7.88 -15.93
C LEU A 229 21.71 -7.09 -15.87
N THR A 230 22.62 -7.31 -16.81
CA THR A 230 23.87 -6.57 -16.93
C THR A 230 23.60 -5.09 -17.19
N HIS A 231 22.65 -4.77 -18.08
CA HIS A 231 22.26 -3.37 -18.30
C HIS A 231 21.58 -2.74 -17.07
N LEU A 232 20.85 -3.53 -16.26
CA LEU A 232 20.21 -3.08 -15.03
C LEU A 232 21.23 -2.57 -13.98
N GLU A 233 22.50 -2.97 -14.06
CA GLU A 233 23.58 -2.46 -13.19
C GLU A 233 23.82 -0.94 -13.32
N LYS A 234 23.28 -0.32 -14.38
CA LYS A 234 23.23 1.15 -14.51
C LYS A 234 22.27 1.81 -13.52
N GLY A 235 21.40 1.05 -12.87
CA GLY A 235 20.57 1.49 -11.74
C GLY A 235 19.17 2.01 -12.08
N ASP A 236 18.72 1.92 -13.34
CA ASP A 236 17.34 2.27 -13.75
C ASP A 236 16.71 1.18 -14.63
N VAL A 237 15.72 0.47 -14.07
CA VAL A 237 14.98 -0.58 -14.77
C VAL A 237 14.10 -0.02 -15.89
N ALA A 238 13.61 1.22 -15.77
CA ALA A 238 12.81 1.84 -16.81
C ALA A 238 13.66 2.17 -18.05
N GLU A 239 14.90 2.63 -17.84
CA GLU A 239 15.87 2.84 -18.93
C GLU A 239 16.33 1.52 -19.55
N THR A 240 16.48 0.48 -18.74
CA THR A 240 16.81 -0.86 -19.22
C THR A 240 15.69 -1.40 -20.12
N ILE A 241 14.44 -1.38 -19.66
CA ILE A 241 13.30 -1.84 -20.46
C ILE A 241 13.16 -1.01 -21.74
N GLN A 242 13.31 0.32 -21.67
CA GLN A 242 13.29 1.19 -22.85
C GLN A 242 14.39 0.83 -23.87
N HIS A 243 15.61 0.56 -23.39
CA HIS A 243 16.74 0.20 -24.26
C HIS A 243 16.47 -1.10 -25.04
N PHE A 244 15.98 -2.14 -24.35
CA PHE A 244 15.67 -3.42 -25.00
C PHE A 244 14.37 -3.38 -25.80
N PHE A 245 13.44 -2.47 -25.47
CA PHE A 245 12.24 -2.25 -26.28
C PHE A 245 12.59 -1.69 -27.67
N ASN A 246 13.52 -0.75 -27.76
CA ASN A 246 14.01 -0.22 -29.03
C ASN A 246 14.76 -1.26 -29.88
N LYS A 247 15.34 -2.28 -29.25
CA LYS A 247 16.09 -3.36 -29.93
C LYS A 247 15.23 -4.59 -30.24
N SER A 248 14.01 -4.64 -29.73
CA SER A 248 13.11 -5.80 -29.83
C SER A 248 12.73 -6.04 -31.28
N LYS A 249 12.93 -7.27 -31.76
CA LYS A 249 12.47 -7.69 -33.10
C LYS A 249 11.02 -8.15 -33.08
N THR A 250 10.55 -8.66 -31.96
CA THR A 250 9.22 -9.29 -31.81
C THR A 250 8.10 -8.27 -31.61
N ILE A 251 8.40 -7.15 -30.97
CA ILE A 251 7.44 -6.07 -30.71
C ILE A 251 8.12 -4.75 -31.04
N GLN A 252 7.58 -4.06 -32.04
CA GLN A 252 8.04 -2.73 -32.43
C GLN A 252 7.36 -1.64 -31.59
N PRO A 253 8.07 -0.57 -31.22
CA PRO A 253 7.46 0.59 -30.59
C PRO A 253 6.42 1.26 -31.49
N ALA A 254 5.39 1.86 -30.88
CA ALA A 254 4.45 2.68 -31.62
C ALA A 254 5.15 3.96 -32.14
N SER A 255 4.75 4.44 -33.32
CA SER A 255 5.27 5.67 -33.93
C SER A 255 4.85 6.93 -33.16
N GLU A 256 3.67 6.90 -32.54
CA GLU A 256 3.09 8.01 -31.79
C GLU A 256 2.44 7.54 -30.48
N SER A 257 2.40 8.45 -29.49
CA SER A 257 1.78 8.19 -28.20
C SER A 257 0.27 8.44 -28.28
N THR A 258 -0.52 7.36 -28.30
CA THR A 258 -2.00 7.41 -28.30
C THR A 258 -2.63 7.12 -26.93
N LEU A 259 -1.80 6.92 -25.91
CA LEU A 259 -2.26 6.63 -24.55
C LEU A 259 -2.75 7.89 -23.84
N THR A 260 -3.83 7.75 -23.08
CA THR A 260 -4.32 8.77 -22.14
C THR A 260 -4.00 8.36 -20.72
N ILE A 261 -3.98 9.32 -19.79
CA ILE A 261 -3.75 9.06 -18.37
C ILE A 261 -4.81 8.12 -17.77
N GLN A 262 -6.06 8.12 -18.28
CA GLN A 262 -7.13 7.21 -17.87
C GLN A 262 -6.80 5.77 -18.24
N LYS A 263 -6.40 5.52 -19.49
CA LYS A 263 -6.00 4.18 -19.93
C LYS A 263 -4.80 3.64 -19.15
N VAL A 264 -3.86 4.52 -18.80
CA VAL A 264 -2.70 4.16 -17.97
C VAL A 264 -3.15 3.81 -16.55
N GLU A 265 -4.08 4.58 -15.99
CA GLU A 265 -4.64 4.32 -14.67
C GLU A 265 -5.42 3.01 -14.59
N ASP A 266 -6.28 2.74 -15.56
CA ASP A 266 -7.01 1.47 -15.66
C ASP A 266 -6.04 0.30 -15.76
N PHE A 267 -5.00 0.45 -16.59
CA PHE A 267 -3.93 -0.55 -16.70
C PHE A 267 -3.23 -0.80 -15.36
N LEU A 268 -2.89 0.26 -14.61
CA LEU A 268 -2.24 0.15 -13.31
C LEU A 268 -3.18 -0.46 -12.26
N GLU A 269 -4.46 -0.09 -12.25
CA GLU A 269 -5.44 -0.66 -11.34
C GLU A 269 -5.58 -2.17 -11.55
N ASP A 270 -5.71 -2.61 -12.80
CA ASP A 270 -5.81 -4.03 -13.13
C ASP A 270 -4.51 -4.79 -12.84
N LEU A 271 -3.34 -4.20 -13.15
CA LEU A 271 -2.05 -4.80 -12.85
C LEU A 271 -1.89 -5.05 -11.34
N SER A 272 -2.45 -4.20 -10.48
CA SER A 272 -2.36 -4.35 -9.02
C SER A 272 -3.11 -5.57 -8.47
N LYS A 273 -4.06 -6.11 -9.24
CA LYS A 273 -4.85 -7.31 -8.88
C LYS A 273 -4.15 -8.60 -9.29
N LEU A 274 -3.13 -8.52 -10.17
CA LEU A 274 -2.44 -9.68 -10.73
C LEU A 274 -1.25 -10.11 -9.86
N THR A 275 -1.15 -11.41 -9.60
CA THR A 275 -0.06 -12.00 -8.81
C THR A 275 0.76 -13.04 -9.56
N LYS A 276 0.21 -13.62 -10.64
CA LYS A 276 0.91 -14.63 -11.44
C LYS A 276 1.69 -14.03 -12.60
N GLU A 277 2.84 -14.62 -12.87
CA GLU A 277 3.78 -14.15 -13.89
C GLU A 277 3.16 -14.10 -15.29
N GLU A 278 2.43 -15.15 -15.68
CA GLU A 278 1.81 -15.28 -17.00
C GLU A 278 0.71 -14.23 -17.25
N GLU A 279 -0.14 -14.02 -16.24
CA GLU A 279 -1.20 -13.01 -16.28
C GLU A 279 -0.61 -11.59 -16.42
N GLN A 280 0.47 -11.31 -15.67
CA GLN A 280 1.18 -10.04 -15.76
C GLN A 280 1.82 -9.84 -17.14
N ILE A 281 2.48 -10.87 -17.71
CA ILE A 281 3.04 -10.82 -19.07
C ILE A 281 1.95 -10.52 -20.09
N TYR A 282 0.81 -11.22 -20.03
CA TYR A 282 -0.31 -11.00 -20.93
C TYR A 282 -0.84 -9.57 -20.83
N HIS A 283 -0.98 -9.05 -19.61
CA HIS A 283 -1.40 -7.67 -19.36
C HIS A 283 -0.44 -6.65 -19.97
N PHE A 284 0.87 -6.81 -19.74
CA PHE A 284 1.89 -5.94 -20.36
C PHE A 284 1.85 -6.02 -21.89
N LYS A 285 1.71 -7.21 -22.49
CA LYS A 285 1.64 -7.37 -23.95
C LYS A 285 0.49 -6.56 -24.59
N LYS A 286 -0.62 -6.33 -23.88
CA LYS A 286 -1.74 -5.51 -24.37
C LYS A 286 -1.38 -4.03 -24.51
N ILE A 287 -0.62 -3.46 -23.57
CA ILE A 287 -0.29 -2.03 -23.56
C ILE A 287 1.00 -1.72 -24.34
N VAL A 288 2.00 -2.61 -24.28
CA VAL A 288 3.34 -2.37 -24.85
C VAL A 288 3.29 -2.05 -26.35
N LYS A 289 2.41 -2.71 -27.11
CA LYS A 289 2.23 -2.44 -28.55
C LYS A 289 1.72 -1.03 -28.89
N LYS A 290 1.12 -0.34 -27.91
CA LYS A 290 0.58 1.01 -28.04
C LYS A 290 1.51 2.07 -27.44
N CYS A 291 2.62 1.66 -26.84
CA CYS A 291 3.57 2.56 -26.19
C CYS A 291 4.65 2.99 -27.18
N THR A 292 4.97 4.28 -27.16
CA THR A 292 6.30 4.75 -27.57
C THR A 292 7.35 4.31 -26.55
N PRO A 293 8.66 4.41 -26.85
CA PRO A 293 9.71 4.08 -25.89
C PRO A 293 9.64 4.94 -24.61
N ASP A 294 9.23 6.19 -24.73
CA ASP A 294 9.08 7.11 -23.59
C ASP A 294 7.83 6.79 -22.75
N ASP A 295 6.73 6.36 -23.39
CA ASP A 295 5.53 5.90 -22.67
C ASP A 295 5.86 4.68 -21.80
N LEU A 296 6.54 3.68 -22.38
CA LEU A 296 6.90 2.48 -21.63
C LEU A 296 7.84 2.81 -20.48
N LYS A 297 8.83 3.69 -20.70
CA LYS A 297 9.71 4.18 -19.62
C LYS A 297 8.91 4.81 -18.48
N MET A 298 7.97 5.69 -18.81
CA MET A 298 7.17 6.39 -17.79
C MET A 298 6.22 5.44 -17.06
N LEU A 299 5.61 4.49 -17.77
CA LEU A 299 4.78 3.44 -17.20
C LEU A 299 5.54 2.60 -16.16
N ILE A 300 6.76 2.17 -16.49
CA ILE A 300 7.61 1.42 -15.54
C ILE A 300 7.98 2.27 -14.32
N ARG A 301 8.21 3.58 -14.49
CA ARG A 301 8.47 4.49 -13.38
C ARG A 301 7.27 4.65 -12.44
N LEU A 302 6.05 4.68 -12.99
CA LEU A 302 4.81 4.65 -12.20
C LEU A 302 4.70 3.34 -11.40
N ILE A 303 4.94 2.19 -12.04
CA ILE A 303 4.92 0.86 -11.36
C ILE A 303 5.98 0.79 -10.25
N LYS A 304 7.17 1.35 -10.49
CA LYS A 304 8.24 1.42 -9.49
C LYS A 304 8.01 2.45 -8.40
N ALA A 305 6.96 3.27 -8.51
CA ALA A 305 6.65 4.42 -7.67
C ALA A 305 7.81 5.42 -7.53
N ASP A 306 8.59 5.59 -8.61
CA ASP A 306 9.73 6.52 -8.67
C ASP A 306 9.81 7.16 -10.07
N LEU A 307 9.24 8.36 -10.18
CA LEU A 307 9.25 9.15 -11.43
C LEU A 307 10.61 9.79 -11.74
N ARG A 308 11.56 9.79 -10.80
CA ARG A 308 12.87 10.47 -10.90
C ARG A 308 12.76 11.99 -11.14
N ILE A 309 11.68 12.62 -10.68
CA ILE A 309 11.46 14.09 -10.81
C ILE A 309 11.97 14.91 -9.60
N ASN A 310 12.37 14.23 -8.51
CA ASN A 310 12.77 14.84 -7.24
C ASN A 310 11.74 15.85 -6.68
N ALA A 311 10.46 15.60 -6.92
CA ALA A 311 9.34 16.38 -6.40
C ALA A 311 8.42 15.47 -5.58
N GLY A 312 8.33 15.72 -4.28
CA GLY A 312 7.37 15.07 -3.39
C GLY A 312 6.00 15.77 -3.31
N PRO A 313 5.11 15.33 -2.40
CA PRO A 313 3.76 15.90 -2.25
C PRO A 313 3.74 17.41 -2.00
N LYS A 314 4.74 17.95 -1.27
CA LYS A 314 4.88 19.38 -1.04
C LYS A 314 4.86 20.17 -2.35
N HIS A 315 5.82 19.90 -3.23
CA HIS A 315 6.00 20.66 -4.48
C HIS A 315 4.84 20.46 -5.46
N ILE A 316 4.30 19.23 -5.56
CA ILE A 316 3.19 18.95 -6.47
C ILE A 316 1.91 19.62 -5.97
N LEU A 317 1.57 19.46 -4.70
CA LEU A 317 0.31 19.98 -4.14
C LEU A 317 0.34 21.50 -4.00
N GLU A 318 1.44 22.11 -3.52
CA GLU A 318 1.58 23.58 -3.51
C GLU A 318 1.52 24.17 -4.92
N GLY A 319 1.94 23.41 -5.94
CA GLY A 319 1.83 23.80 -7.35
C GLY A 319 0.37 23.79 -7.84
N VAL A 320 -0.43 22.84 -7.36
CA VAL A 320 -1.87 22.76 -7.65
C VAL A 320 -2.65 23.85 -6.92
N HIS A 321 -2.42 24.01 -5.61
CA HIS A 321 -3.04 25.04 -4.79
C HIS A 321 -2.20 25.34 -3.53
N PRO A 322 -2.06 26.61 -3.10
CA PRO A 322 -1.26 26.98 -1.92
C PRO A 322 -1.58 26.18 -0.64
N ASP A 323 -2.87 25.93 -0.39
CA ASP A 323 -3.34 25.20 0.80
C ASP A 323 -3.46 23.68 0.62
N ALA A 324 -3.17 23.14 -0.58
CA ALA A 324 -3.35 21.70 -0.81
C ALA A 324 -2.39 20.86 0.05
N TYR A 325 -1.14 21.32 0.22
CA TYR A 325 -0.17 20.57 1.00
C TYR A 325 -0.50 20.57 2.49
N SER A 326 -0.90 21.70 3.06
CA SER A 326 -1.33 21.77 4.46
C SER A 326 -2.55 20.89 4.72
N ALA A 327 -3.55 20.93 3.84
CA ALA A 327 -4.71 20.05 3.93
C ALA A 327 -4.34 18.58 3.85
N PHE A 328 -3.41 18.24 2.97
CA PHE A 328 -2.90 16.88 2.81
C PHE A 328 -2.03 16.41 3.98
N GLN A 329 -1.38 17.31 4.72
CA GLN A 329 -0.66 16.95 5.95
C GLN A 329 -1.62 16.49 7.06
N THR A 330 -2.83 17.06 7.10
CA THR A 330 -3.83 16.73 8.12
C THR A 330 -4.63 15.47 7.79
N SER A 331 -5.05 15.28 6.53
CA SER A 331 -5.91 14.15 6.15
C SER A 331 -5.17 12.99 5.48
N ARG A 332 -4.03 13.24 4.83
CA ARG A 332 -3.37 12.29 3.94
C ARG A 332 -4.26 11.69 2.84
N ASP A 333 -5.47 12.21 2.63
CA ASP A 333 -6.39 11.75 1.61
C ASP A 333 -6.37 12.74 0.44
N LEU A 334 -5.77 12.29 -0.66
CA LEU A 334 -5.64 13.10 -1.86
C LEU A 334 -7.01 13.42 -2.48
N ASN A 335 -7.98 12.50 -2.43
CA ASN A 335 -9.31 12.74 -2.98
C ASN A 335 -10.00 13.82 -2.15
N MET A 336 -10.01 13.69 -0.83
CA MET A 336 -10.63 14.70 0.04
C MET A 336 -10.00 16.10 -0.12
N VAL A 337 -8.68 16.18 -0.28
CA VAL A 337 -7.98 17.46 -0.49
C VAL A 337 -8.43 18.08 -1.81
N LEU A 338 -8.47 17.31 -2.89
CA LEU A 338 -8.82 17.80 -4.22
C LEU A 338 -10.32 18.09 -4.35
N ASP A 339 -11.19 17.30 -3.73
CA ASP A 339 -12.63 17.55 -3.68
C ASP A 339 -12.92 18.86 -2.94
N ARG A 340 -12.22 19.15 -1.84
CA ARG A 340 -12.32 20.44 -1.12
C ARG A 340 -11.86 21.61 -1.98
N ILE A 341 -10.78 21.43 -2.74
CA ILE A 341 -10.26 22.47 -3.65
C ILE A 341 -11.23 22.71 -4.81
N THR A 342 -11.84 21.65 -5.35
CA THR A 342 -12.74 21.71 -6.51
C THR A 342 -14.15 22.19 -6.14
N SER A 343 -14.67 21.78 -4.97
CA SER A 343 -16.03 22.12 -4.50
C SER A 343 -16.18 23.59 -4.09
N ASN A 344 -15.09 24.27 -3.73
CA ASN A 344 -15.13 25.70 -3.41
C ASN A 344 -15.19 26.60 -4.66
N GLY A 345 -15.45 26.05 -5.86
CA GLY A 345 -15.80 26.82 -7.05
C GLY A 345 -14.70 27.71 -7.62
N TYR A 346 -13.42 27.41 -7.37
CA TYR A 346 -12.31 28.24 -7.85
C TYR A 346 -11.73 27.77 -9.19
N THR A 347 -11.84 28.65 -10.18
CA THR A 347 -10.82 28.81 -11.23
C THR A 347 -9.56 29.36 -10.56
N VAL A 348 -8.39 28.82 -10.89
CA VAL A 348 -7.09 29.18 -10.31
C VAL A 348 -6.85 30.71 -10.36
N LYS A 349 -7.19 31.45 -9.28
CA LYS A 349 -6.96 32.90 -9.14
C LYS A 349 -6.22 33.22 -7.84
N HIS A 350 -4.94 33.54 -8.06
CA HIS A 350 -3.97 34.42 -7.39
C HIS A 350 -3.86 34.66 -5.88
N LYS A 351 -2.59 35.00 -5.57
CA LYS A 351 -1.88 35.27 -4.31
C LYS A 351 -2.19 36.60 -3.61
N ASP A 352 -3.16 37.39 -4.06
CA ASP A 352 -3.43 38.74 -3.49
C ASP A 352 -4.82 38.88 -2.83
N ALA A 353 -5.52 37.77 -2.58
CA ALA A 353 -6.73 37.78 -1.77
C ALA A 353 -6.40 37.39 -0.33
N ILE A 354 -6.90 38.21 0.60
CA ILE A 354 -6.83 38.05 2.05
C ILE A 354 -7.02 36.57 2.41
N GLN A 355 -6.00 36.05 3.09
CA GLN A 355 -5.76 34.66 3.40
C GLN A 355 -6.85 34.12 4.35
N THR A 356 -8.00 33.73 3.82
CA THR A 356 -8.96 32.90 4.56
C THR A 356 -8.33 31.51 4.64
N SER A 357 -7.43 31.33 5.62
CA SER A 357 -6.73 30.08 5.86
C SER A 357 -7.74 28.95 5.84
N ILE A 358 -7.64 28.07 4.84
CA ILE A 358 -8.39 26.82 4.82
C ILE A 358 -7.82 26.00 5.97
N GLN A 359 -8.34 26.23 7.18
CA GLN A 359 -8.09 25.40 8.35
C GLN A 359 -8.61 24.03 7.98
N ALA A 360 -7.71 23.19 7.50
CA ALA A 360 -7.98 21.80 7.21
C ALA A 360 -8.37 21.13 8.53
N LYS A 361 -9.67 21.15 8.84
CA LYS A 361 -10.21 20.50 10.03
C LYS A 361 -9.82 19.03 9.96
N LEU A 362 -9.11 18.59 10.98
CA LEU A 362 -8.83 17.20 11.30
C LEU A 362 -10.13 16.40 11.19
N SER A 363 -10.09 15.28 10.47
CA SER A 363 -11.26 14.44 10.25
C SER A 363 -11.04 13.10 10.95
N LEU A 364 -11.99 12.71 11.79
CA LEU A 364 -11.96 11.41 12.46
C LEU A 364 -11.93 10.28 11.43
N MET A 365 -11.35 9.14 11.81
CA MET A 365 -11.10 7.98 10.93
C MET A 365 -10.15 8.19 9.74
N THR A 366 -9.54 9.36 9.62
CA THR A 366 -8.58 9.71 8.57
C THR A 366 -7.21 9.99 9.20
N PRO A 367 -6.13 9.28 8.80
CA PRO A 367 -4.85 9.33 9.48
C PRO A 367 -4.16 10.70 9.38
N ILE A 368 -3.52 11.11 10.48
CA ILE A 368 -2.77 12.36 10.60
C ILE A 368 -1.27 12.05 10.55
N LEU A 369 -0.48 12.85 9.82
CA LEU A 369 0.97 12.65 9.81
C LEU A 369 1.54 12.69 11.25
N PRO A 370 2.31 11.68 11.66
CA PRO A 370 2.87 11.67 12.99
C PRO A 370 3.86 12.81 13.17
N MET A 371 3.81 13.48 14.31
CA MET A 371 4.86 14.41 14.74
C MET A 371 6.17 13.63 14.95
N LEU A 372 7.28 14.17 14.46
CA LEU A 372 8.57 13.48 14.40
C LEU A 372 9.57 14.08 15.39
N ALA A 373 10.60 13.29 15.71
CA ALA A 373 11.70 13.71 16.57
C ALA A 373 13.01 13.91 15.78
N GLU A 374 13.71 15.00 16.07
CA GLU A 374 15.09 15.28 15.67
C GLU A 374 16.08 14.61 16.64
N ALA A 375 17.25 14.19 16.15
CA ALA A 375 18.28 13.63 17.01
C ALA A 375 18.90 14.74 17.89
N CYS A 376 18.79 14.58 19.21
CA CYS A 376 19.42 15.45 20.18
C CYS A 376 20.77 14.86 20.59
N LYS A 377 21.82 15.69 20.54
CA LYS A 377 23.21 15.27 20.72
C LYS A 377 23.80 15.63 22.09
N SER A 378 23.10 16.46 22.87
CA SER A 378 23.63 17.07 24.09
C SER A 378 22.49 17.65 24.94
N VAL A 379 22.68 17.72 26.27
CA VAL A 379 21.71 18.34 27.18
C VAL A 379 21.50 19.82 26.84
N GLU A 380 22.56 20.53 26.46
CA GLU A 380 22.53 21.95 26.12
C GLU A 380 21.63 22.23 24.91
N MET A 381 21.72 21.38 23.87
CA MET A 381 20.82 21.42 22.73
C MET A 381 19.36 21.23 23.14
N ALA A 382 19.07 20.28 24.04
CA ALA A 382 17.72 20.05 24.51
C ALA A 382 17.16 21.27 25.25
N MET A 383 17.93 21.83 26.18
CA MET A 383 17.53 23.01 26.94
C MET A 383 17.33 24.24 26.04
N LYS A 384 18.17 24.42 25.01
CA LYS A 384 18.02 25.51 24.03
C LYS A 384 16.76 25.38 23.17
N LYS A 385 16.39 24.14 22.79
CA LYS A 385 15.22 23.88 21.94
C LYS A 385 13.91 23.76 22.72
N CYS A 386 13.98 23.55 24.03
CA CYS A 386 12.84 23.50 24.92
C CYS A 386 12.96 24.58 26.02
N PRO A 387 12.86 25.88 25.66
CA PRO A 387 13.08 26.98 26.60
C PRO A 387 12.02 27.04 27.71
N ASN A 388 10.84 26.44 27.50
CA ASN A 388 9.73 26.48 28.45
C ASN A 388 9.78 25.33 29.48
N GLY A 389 10.85 24.54 29.48
CA GLY A 389 10.88 23.22 30.10
C GLY A 389 10.33 22.14 29.16
N MET A 390 10.46 20.88 29.56
CA MET A 390 10.08 19.75 28.72
C MET A 390 9.45 18.59 29.50
N PHE A 391 8.60 17.83 28.83
CA PHE A 391 8.37 16.45 29.22
C PHE A 391 9.49 15.58 28.65
N SER A 392 10.04 14.74 29.52
CA SER A 392 10.96 13.68 29.15
C SER A 392 10.25 12.35 29.31
N GLU A 393 10.06 11.65 28.20
CA GLU A 393 9.37 10.36 28.13
C GLU A 393 10.34 9.25 27.77
N ILE A 394 10.10 8.06 28.32
CA ILE A 394 10.84 6.86 27.89
C ILE A 394 10.62 6.66 26.39
N LYS A 395 11.71 6.45 25.65
CA LYS A 395 11.63 6.06 24.26
C LYS A 395 11.36 4.56 24.19
N TYR A 396 10.10 4.20 24.04
CA TYR A 396 9.68 2.82 23.80
C TYR A 396 10.20 2.29 22.45
N ASP A 397 10.70 1.06 22.48
CA ASP A 397 11.24 0.33 21.32
C ASP A 397 10.17 -0.58 20.70
N GLY A 398 9.08 0.04 20.26
CA GLY A 398 7.89 -0.64 19.75
C GLY A 398 7.56 -0.28 18.29
N GLU A 399 6.27 -0.40 17.96
CA GLU A 399 5.71 0.13 16.73
C GLU A 399 4.75 1.27 17.03
N ARG A 400 5.02 2.46 16.48
CA ARG A 400 4.08 3.59 16.61
C ARG A 400 2.74 3.29 15.95
N VAL A 401 1.67 3.50 16.72
CA VAL A 401 0.27 3.31 16.32
C VAL A 401 -0.53 4.57 16.65
N GLN A 402 -1.16 5.15 15.63
CA GLN A 402 -2.18 6.16 15.79
C GLN A 402 -3.55 5.48 15.82
N VAL A 403 -4.24 5.61 16.95
CA VAL A 403 -5.54 4.99 17.21
C VAL A 403 -6.64 5.98 16.89
N HIS A 404 -7.60 5.59 16.05
CA HIS A 404 -8.83 6.33 15.83
C HIS A 404 -9.99 5.50 16.36
N LYS A 405 -10.87 6.12 17.16
CA LYS A 405 -12.13 5.53 17.64
C LYS A 405 -13.29 6.45 17.28
N LYS A 406 -14.36 5.90 16.72
CA LYS A 406 -15.62 6.59 16.43
C LYS A 406 -16.77 5.71 16.89
N GLY A 407 -17.36 6.03 18.04
CA GLY A 407 -18.25 5.11 18.75
C GLY A 407 -17.56 3.75 18.98
N ASN A 408 -18.02 2.72 18.26
CA ASN A 408 -17.50 1.34 18.33
C ASN A 408 -16.57 0.97 17.16
N GLU A 409 -16.35 1.87 16.21
CA GLU A 409 -15.42 1.65 15.10
C GLU A 409 -14.00 2.03 15.51
N PHE A 410 -13.03 1.15 15.22
CA PHE A 410 -11.61 1.38 15.50
C PHE A 410 -10.78 1.25 14.22
N LYS A 411 -9.89 2.21 14.00
CA LYS A 411 -8.83 2.15 12.98
C LYS A 411 -7.48 2.41 13.62
N TYR A 412 -6.48 1.65 13.17
CA TYR A 412 -5.12 1.70 13.69
C TYR A 412 -4.17 1.97 12.53
N PHE A 413 -3.43 3.07 12.60
CA PHE A 413 -2.49 3.48 11.57
C PHE A 413 -1.05 3.42 12.09
N SER A 414 -0.19 2.73 11.36
CA SER A 414 1.25 2.69 11.64
C SER A 414 1.91 4.04 11.41
N ARG A 415 3.18 4.20 11.80
CA ARG A 415 4.03 5.36 11.43
C ARG A 415 3.98 5.74 9.94
N ALA A 416 3.83 4.76 9.06
CA ALA A 416 3.75 4.98 7.61
C ALA A 416 2.31 5.25 7.11
N LEU A 417 1.38 5.46 8.04
CA LEU A 417 -0.06 5.67 7.84
C LEU A 417 -0.77 4.50 7.13
N LYS A 418 -0.20 3.29 7.23
CA LYS A 418 -0.83 2.06 6.76
C LYS A 418 -1.62 1.40 7.89
N PRO A 419 -2.72 0.69 7.58
CA PRO A 419 -3.41 -0.15 8.55
C PRO A 419 -2.42 -1.08 9.26
N VAL A 420 -2.48 -1.11 10.59
CA VAL A 420 -1.68 -2.04 11.41
C VAL A 420 -2.26 -3.45 11.27
N MET A 421 -1.39 -4.46 11.33
CA MET A 421 -1.83 -5.85 11.21
C MET A 421 -2.75 -6.24 12.38
N ALA A 422 -3.86 -6.90 12.06
CA ALA A 422 -4.96 -7.20 12.99
C ALA A 422 -4.52 -7.90 14.29
N HIS A 423 -3.57 -8.86 14.22
CA HIS A 423 -3.07 -9.58 15.39
C HIS A 423 -2.39 -8.68 16.43
N LYS A 424 -1.90 -7.50 16.05
CA LYS A 424 -1.22 -6.55 16.94
C LYS A 424 -2.16 -5.59 17.66
N VAL A 425 -3.40 -5.45 17.22
CA VAL A 425 -4.27 -4.34 17.67
C VAL A 425 -5.72 -4.71 17.93
N ASN A 426 -6.19 -5.88 17.47
CA ASN A 426 -7.60 -6.24 17.59
C ASN A 426 -8.10 -6.34 19.03
N HIS A 427 -7.25 -6.79 19.96
CA HIS A 427 -7.58 -6.94 21.37
C HIS A 427 -7.86 -5.59 22.05
N PHE A 428 -7.26 -4.49 21.57
CA PHE A 428 -7.52 -3.15 22.13
C PHE A 428 -8.96 -2.67 21.97
N LYS A 429 -9.77 -3.29 21.11
CA LYS A 429 -11.21 -2.99 21.01
C LYS A 429 -11.95 -3.28 22.31
N GLU A 430 -11.46 -4.20 23.13
CA GLU A 430 -12.03 -4.57 24.43
C GLU A 430 -11.53 -3.64 25.54
N TYR A 431 -10.27 -3.20 25.47
CA TYR A 431 -9.62 -2.43 26.54
C TYR A 431 -9.70 -0.91 26.36
N LEU A 432 -9.72 -0.37 25.13
CA LEU A 432 -9.84 1.08 24.90
C LEU A 432 -11.17 1.66 25.43
N PRO A 433 -12.33 0.98 25.35
CA PRO A 433 -13.55 1.44 26.02
C PRO A 433 -13.44 1.46 27.55
N GLN A 434 -12.69 0.52 28.14
CA GLN A 434 -12.43 0.48 29.59
C GLN A 434 -11.47 1.61 29.99
N ALA A 435 -10.44 1.86 29.18
CA ALA A 435 -9.47 2.91 29.40
C ALA A 435 -10.07 4.31 29.20
N PHE A 436 -11.06 4.46 28.32
CA PHE A 436 -11.75 5.74 28.06
C PHE A 436 -13.27 5.61 28.21
N PRO A 437 -13.80 5.48 29.45
CA PRO A 437 -15.23 5.24 29.68
C PRO A 437 -16.14 6.33 29.10
N LYS A 438 -15.66 7.58 29.07
CA LYS A 438 -16.37 8.75 28.53
C LYS A 438 -15.94 9.14 27.11
N GLY A 439 -14.94 8.45 26.55
CA GLY A 439 -14.36 8.77 25.24
C GLY A 439 -15.12 8.06 24.12
N THR A 440 -16.14 8.71 23.56
CA THR A 440 -16.90 8.18 22.43
C THR A 440 -16.06 8.21 21.16
N ASP A 441 -15.48 9.37 20.85
CA ASP A 441 -14.72 9.62 19.64
C ASP A 441 -13.34 10.18 20.02
N LEU A 442 -12.26 9.56 19.54
CA LEU A 442 -10.91 9.99 19.92
C LEU A 442 -9.85 9.66 18.85
N ILE A 443 -8.75 10.41 18.89
CA ILE A 443 -7.52 10.11 18.17
C ILE A 443 -6.34 10.14 19.14
N LEU A 444 -5.67 9.00 19.33
CA LEU A 444 -4.52 8.85 20.21
C LEU A 444 -3.25 8.60 19.39
N ASP A 445 -2.12 9.05 19.91
CA ASP A 445 -0.79 8.70 19.42
C ASP A 445 -0.09 7.85 20.50
N ALA A 446 0.35 6.68 20.11
CA ALA A 446 0.80 5.65 21.04
C ALA A 446 1.89 4.77 20.44
N GLU A 447 2.57 4.00 21.29
CA GLU A 447 3.49 2.94 20.89
C GLU A 447 2.90 1.59 21.31
N VAL A 448 2.86 0.62 20.40
CA VAL A 448 2.51 -0.76 20.72
C VAL A 448 3.78 -1.58 20.91
N LEU A 449 3.81 -2.39 21.97
CA LEU A 449 4.93 -3.29 22.28
C LEU A 449 4.44 -4.51 23.09
N MET A 450 5.30 -5.52 23.24
CA MET A 450 5.00 -6.67 24.10
C MET A 450 5.50 -6.38 25.52
N VAL A 451 4.70 -6.70 26.54
CA VAL A 451 5.03 -6.57 27.96
C VAL A 451 4.94 -7.95 28.60
N ASP A 452 5.92 -8.28 29.42
CA ASP A 452 5.88 -9.46 30.28
C ASP A 452 4.88 -9.22 31.41
N VAL A 453 3.85 -10.06 31.52
CA VAL A 453 2.73 -9.90 32.46
C VAL A 453 3.16 -10.13 33.90
N THR A 454 4.21 -10.93 34.13
CA THR A 454 4.71 -11.25 35.48
C THR A 454 5.57 -10.13 36.05
N THR A 455 6.39 -9.51 35.20
CA THR A 455 7.33 -8.45 35.61
C THR A 455 6.83 -7.04 35.31
N GLY A 456 5.82 -6.89 34.44
CA GLY A 456 5.33 -5.61 33.92
C GLY A 456 6.32 -4.91 33.00
N LYS A 457 7.43 -5.56 32.61
CA LYS A 457 8.50 -4.91 31.83
C LYS A 457 8.29 -5.04 30.32
N PRO A 458 8.56 -3.98 29.54
CA PRO A 458 8.64 -4.03 28.08
C PRO A 458 9.64 -5.09 27.59
N LEU A 459 9.25 -5.86 26.57
CA LEU A 459 10.13 -6.78 25.85
C LEU A 459 10.80 -6.06 24.64
N PRO A 460 11.96 -6.57 24.17
CA PRO A 460 12.70 -5.94 23.06
C PRO A 460 11.94 -5.90 21.73
N PHE A 461 12.38 -5.02 20.82
CA PHE A 461 11.80 -4.88 19.47
C PHE A 461 11.83 -6.20 18.66
N GLY A 462 10.80 -6.38 17.83
CA GLY A 462 10.62 -7.55 16.97
C GLY A 462 9.89 -8.73 17.63
N THR A 463 9.63 -8.68 18.94
CA THR A 463 8.79 -9.65 19.68
C THR A 463 7.32 -9.61 19.26
N LEU A 464 6.85 -8.50 18.67
CA LEU A 464 5.51 -8.34 18.08
C LEU A 464 5.26 -9.18 16.82
N GLY A 465 6.26 -9.91 16.30
CA GLY A 465 6.07 -10.81 15.16
C GLY A 465 5.23 -12.04 15.54
N ILE A 466 4.30 -12.46 14.67
CA ILE A 466 3.36 -13.58 14.92
C ILE A 466 4.06 -14.83 15.48
N HIS A 467 5.20 -15.20 14.90
CA HIS A 467 5.96 -16.40 15.32
C HIS A 467 6.67 -16.23 16.67
N LYS A 468 7.02 -14.99 17.05
CA LYS A 468 7.68 -14.70 18.33
C LYS A 468 6.68 -14.52 19.46
N GLN A 469 5.47 -14.03 19.20
CA GLN A 469 4.42 -13.92 20.21
C GLN A 469 4.10 -15.28 20.85
N SER A 470 4.10 -16.36 20.07
CA SER A 470 3.88 -17.72 20.60
C SER A 470 5.01 -18.27 21.45
N GLU A 471 6.22 -17.67 21.40
CA GLU A 471 7.37 -18.09 22.21
C GLU A 471 7.30 -17.57 23.65
N PHE A 472 6.57 -16.46 23.88
CA PHE A 472 6.42 -15.83 25.19
C PHE A 472 5.01 -16.06 25.73
N LYS A 473 4.83 -17.15 26.50
CA LYS A 473 3.52 -17.52 27.07
C LYS A 473 2.95 -16.45 28.02
N ASP A 474 3.84 -15.75 28.73
CA ASP A 474 3.49 -14.76 29.74
C ASP A 474 3.64 -13.32 29.24
N ALA A 475 3.53 -13.09 27.93
CA ALA A 475 3.62 -11.75 27.35
C ALA A 475 2.32 -11.33 26.68
N GLN A 476 1.97 -10.06 26.87
CA GLN A 476 0.79 -9.44 26.28
C GLN A 476 1.16 -8.20 25.47
N VAL A 477 0.33 -7.89 24.49
CA VAL A 477 0.51 -6.67 23.71
C VAL A 477 -0.07 -5.50 24.51
N CYS A 478 0.74 -4.46 24.71
CA CYS A 478 0.38 -3.28 25.47
C CYS A 478 0.52 -2.02 24.61
N LEU A 479 -0.40 -1.08 24.81
CA LEU A 479 -0.41 0.24 24.17
C LEU A 479 0.02 1.30 25.19
N TYR A 480 1.14 1.97 24.92
CA TYR A 480 1.60 3.11 25.70
C TYR A 480 1.18 4.41 25.03
N VAL A 481 0.17 5.07 25.60
CA VAL A 481 -0.42 6.29 25.05
C VAL A 481 0.38 7.51 25.49
N PHE A 482 0.91 8.25 24.50
CA PHE A 482 1.77 9.40 24.75
C PHE A 482 1.20 10.75 24.29
N ASP A 483 0.13 10.78 23.50
CA ASP A 483 -0.55 12.02 23.09
C ASP A 483 -2.03 11.79 22.75
N CYS A 484 -2.83 12.87 22.81
CA CYS A 484 -4.24 12.91 22.42
C CYS A 484 -4.47 14.06 21.45
N LEU A 485 -4.92 13.75 20.22
CA LEU A 485 -5.03 14.71 19.12
C LEU A 485 -6.47 15.19 18.91
N TYR A 486 -7.43 14.40 19.35
CA TYR A 486 -8.86 14.67 19.22
C TYR A 486 -9.63 13.92 20.30
N TYR A 487 -10.63 14.57 20.90
CA TYR A 487 -11.47 13.96 21.92
C TYR A 487 -12.90 14.54 21.87
N ASN A 488 -13.91 13.68 21.70
CA ASN A 488 -15.34 13.99 21.75
C ASN A 488 -15.77 15.27 21.04
N GLY A 489 -15.38 15.45 19.77
CA GLY A 489 -15.74 16.65 19.00
C GLY A 489 -14.64 17.70 18.92
N GLU A 490 -13.71 17.72 19.88
CA GLU A 490 -12.69 18.74 19.99
C GLU A 490 -11.37 18.33 19.35
N VAL A 491 -10.80 19.23 18.55
CA VAL A 491 -9.48 19.08 17.93
C VAL A 491 -8.43 19.68 18.87
N LEU A 492 -7.47 18.87 19.32
CA LEU A 492 -6.53 19.24 20.37
C LEU A 492 -5.14 19.63 19.84
N ILE A 493 -4.85 19.42 18.55
CA ILE A 493 -3.51 19.58 17.97
C ILE A 493 -2.90 20.98 18.14
N ASP A 494 -3.75 22.02 18.19
CA ASP A 494 -3.32 23.42 18.36
C ASP A 494 -3.05 23.80 19.82
N MET A 495 -3.42 22.93 20.77
CA MET A 495 -3.16 23.14 22.19
C MET A 495 -1.72 22.75 22.55
N PRO A 496 -1.09 23.41 23.55
CA PRO A 496 0.16 22.97 24.16
C PRO A 496 0.12 21.52 24.65
N ILE A 497 1.25 20.80 24.56
CA ILE A 497 1.31 19.39 24.99
C ILE A 497 0.93 19.21 26.46
N ARG A 498 1.26 20.17 27.34
CA ARG A 498 0.82 20.12 28.75
C ARG A 498 -0.70 20.05 28.88
N LYS A 499 -1.45 20.73 28.02
CA LYS A 499 -2.92 20.71 28.02
C LYS A 499 -3.47 19.43 27.41
N ARG A 500 -2.88 18.96 26.31
CA ARG A 500 -3.26 17.65 25.73
C ARG A 500 -3.02 16.50 26.71
N ARG A 501 -1.92 16.56 27.47
CA ARG A 501 -1.56 15.57 28.48
C ARG A 501 -2.48 15.64 29.71
N GLU A 502 -2.86 16.83 30.14
CA GLU A 502 -3.87 17.04 31.19
C GLU A 502 -5.22 16.42 30.80
N ILE A 503 -5.68 16.67 29.57
CA ILE A 503 -6.91 16.05 29.03
C ILE A 503 -6.79 14.53 29.02
N LEU A 504 -5.64 13.98 28.61
CA LEU A 504 -5.42 12.54 28.61
C LEU A 504 -5.51 11.97 30.04
N HIS A 505 -4.85 12.58 31.03
CA HIS A 505 -4.90 12.14 32.44
C HIS A 505 -6.29 12.24 33.07
N GLN A 506 -7.09 13.24 32.69
CA GLN A 506 -8.44 13.41 33.20
C GLN A 506 -9.46 12.40 32.62
N ASN A 507 -9.16 11.84 31.44
CA ASN A 507 -10.12 11.05 30.66
C ASN A 507 -9.71 9.59 30.45
N MET A 508 -8.45 9.25 30.69
CA MET A 508 -7.92 7.90 30.56
C MET A 508 -7.70 7.27 31.93
N VAL A 509 -8.09 6.02 32.07
CA VAL A 509 -7.73 5.13 33.18
C VAL A 509 -6.82 4.04 32.64
N GLU A 510 -5.74 3.74 33.35
CA GLU A 510 -4.85 2.65 32.94
C GLU A 510 -5.54 1.30 33.06
N VAL A 511 -5.40 0.49 32.03
CA VAL A 511 -5.75 -0.93 32.04
C VAL A 511 -4.44 -1.71 32.05
N THR A 512 -4.06 -2.21 33.22
CA THR A 512 -2.77 -2.84 33.48
C THR A 512 -2.37 -3.82 32.37
N ASN A 513 -1.15 -3.67 31.85
CA ASN A 513 -0.55 -4.46 30.78
C ASN A 513 -1.26 -4.38 29.40
N HIS A 514 -2.28 -3.53 29.24
CA HIS A 514 -3.04 -3.40 28.00
C HIS A 514 -3.03 -1.97 27.46
N VAL A 515 -3.45 -0.99 28.26
CA VAL A 515 -3.48 0.43 27.87
C VAL A 515 -2.92 1.25 29.01
N MET A 516 -1.71 1.76 28.83
CA MET A 516 -0.92 2.44 29.86
C MET A 516 -0.55 3.84 29.39
N PHE A 517 -0.29 4.76 30.30
CA PHE A 517 0.35 6.03 29.95
C PHE A 517 1.81 5.79 29.60
N SER A 518 2.37 6.59 28.68
CA SER A 518 3.83 6.68 28.59
C SER A 518 4.42 7.24 29.89
N GLU A 519 5.45 6.59 30.41
CA GLU A 519 6.20 7.06 31.56
C GLU A 519 6.90 8.39 31.21
N GLN A 520 6.62 9.41 32.01
CA GLN A 520 7.08 10.77 31.77
C GLN A 520 7.56 11.43 33.06
N LYS A 521 8.56 12.30 32.95
CA LYS A 521 8.96 13.24 34.01
C LYS A 521 8.99 14.66 33.43
N MET A 522 8.55 15.64 34.21
CA MET A 522 8.71 17.05 33.85
C MET A 522 10.13 17.49 34.23
N ILE A 523 10.83 18.12 33.28
CA ILE A 523 12.22 18.55 33.44
C ILE A 523 12.31 20.05 33.17
N GLN A 524 12.87 20.78 34.14
CA GLN A 524 13.12 22.22 34.03
C GLN A 524 14.61 22.56 34.11
N LYS A 525 15.42 21.74 34.77
CA LYS A 525 16.85 21.98 34.97
C LYS A 525 17.70 21.02 34.13
N PRO A 526 18.86 21.48 33.59
CA PRO A 526 19.77 20.61 32.83
C PRO A 526 20.27 19.41 33.63
N SER A 527 20.51 19.58 34.94
CA SER A 527 20.96 18.53 35.85
C SER A 527 19.99 17.35 35.92
N ASP A 528 18.69 17.63 35.89
CA ASP A 528 17.64 16.63 36.03
C ASP A 528 17.51 15.82 34.74
N LEU A 529 17.69 16.47 33.58
CA LEU A 529 17.78 15.79 32.29
C LEU A 529 18.98 14.83 32.25
N ALA A 530 20.15 15.30 32.70
CA ALA A 530 21.37 14.48 32.71
C ALA A 530 21.21 13.23 33.59
N LYS A 531 20.62 13.36 34.78
CA LYS A 531 20.29 12.22 35.67
C LYS A 531 19.33 11.24 35.00
N MET A 532 18.26 11.74 34.39
CA MET A 532 17.28 10.88 33.71
C MET A 532 17.89 10.15 32.50
N ILE A 533 18.79 10.79 31.76
CA ILE A 533 19.54 10.12 30.69
C ILE A 533 20.38 8.98 31.26
N ALA A 534 21.11 9.20 32.36
CA ALA A 534 21.92 8.17 33.00
C ALA A 534 21.06 6.99 33.50
N GLU A 535 19.98 7.26 34.22
CA GLU A 535 19.03 6.24 34.71
C GLU A 535 18.49 5.35 33.57
N VAL A 536 18.05 5.96 32.46
CA VAL A 536 17.48 5.23 31.32
C VAL A 536 18.53 4.37 30.61
N LEU A 537 19.78 4.86 30.51
CA LEU A 537 20.88 4.10 29.92
C LEU A 537 21.34 2.94 30.82
N GLU A 538 21.37 3.12 32.14
CA GLU A 538 21.68 2.06 33.10
C GLU A 538 20.64 0.94 33.08
N LEU A 539 19.36 1.29 32.89
CA LEU A 539 18.27 0.33 32.72
C LEU A 539 18.27 -0.37 31.34
N GLY A 540 19.20 -0.01 30.45
CA GLY A 540 19.31 -0.60 29.12
C GLY A 540 18.15 -0.25 28.18
N LEU A 541 17.41 0.83 28.45
CA LEU A 541 16.32 1.30 27.61
C LEU A 541 16.86 2.06 26.39
N GLU A 542 16.05 2.17 25.33
CA GLU A 542 16.49 2.74 24.04
C GLU A 542 16.90 4.23 24.13
N GLY A 543 16.31 4.97 25.06
CA GLY A 543 16.60 6.38 25.30
C GLY A 543 15.37 7.19 25.72
N LEU A 544 15.35 8.47 25.34
CA LEU A 544 14.30 9.42 25.72
C LEU A 544 13.71 10.14 24.52
N VAL A 545 12.45 10.57 24.66
CA VAL A 545 11.81 11.56 23.78
C VAL A 545 11.49 12.80 24.60
N LEU A 546 12.02 13.94 24.17
CA LEU A 546 11.84 15.23 24.85
C LEU A 546 10.88 16.10 24.05
N LYS A 547 9.93 16.72 24.77
CA LYS A 547 8.85 17.52 24.18
C LYS A 547 8.72 18.84 24.95
N ASP A 548 8.89 19.99 24.29
CA ASP A 548 8.71 21.30 24.93
C ASP A 548 7.27 21.47 25.45
N LEU A 549 7.10 22.01 26.66
CA LEU A 549 5.79 22.08 27.33
C LEU A 549 4.74 22.93 26.58
N GLU A 550 5.17 23.94 25.82
CA GLU A 550 4.29 24.80 25.02
C GLU A 550 4.17 24.34 23.56
N SER A 551 4.79 23.21 23.19
CA SER A 551 4.74 22.71 21.81
C SER A 551 3.34 22.21 21.42
N LYS A 552 2.88 22.71 20.26
CA LYS A 552 1.71 22.19 19.55
C LYS A 552 2.03 20.86 18.87
N TYR A 553 0.99 20.12 18.48
CA TYR A 553 1.18 18.95 17.65
C TYR A 553 1.22 19.37 16.17
N GLU A 554 2.39 19.23 15.54
CA GLU A 554 2.59 19.66 14.16
C GLU A 554 2.81 18.46 13.23
N PRO A 555 1.79 18.05 12.44
CA PRO A 555 1.85 16.84 11.63
C PRO A 555 3.01 16.83 10.63
N GLY A 556 3.89 15.82 10.76
CA GLY A 556 5.05 15.61 9.89
C GLY A 556 6.27 16.52 10.16
N LYS A 557 6.19 17.46 11.11
CA LYS A 557 7.34 18.29 11.52
C LYS A 557 8.23 17.54 12.51
N ARG A 558 9.51 17.93 12.59
CA ARG A 558 10.53 17.32 13.46
C ARG A 558 10.88 18.22 14.65
N HIS A 559 9.90 18.56 15.49
CA HIS A 559 10.11 19.49 16.61
C HIS A 559 10.28 18.80 17.97
N TRP A 560 9.93 17.52 18.10
CA TRP A 560 10.35 16.74 19.27
C TRP A 560 11.84 16.40 19.17
N LEU A 561 12.43 16.00 20.28
CA LEU A 561 13.81 15.57 20.36
C LEU A 561 13.86 14.10 20.78
N LYS A 562 14.83 13.35 20.24
CA LYS A 562 15.14 12.01 20.70
C LYS A 562 16.60 11.95 21.17
N VAL A 563 16.80 11.44 22.38
CA VAL A 563 18.12 11.17 22.95
C VAL A 563 18.34 9.67 22.91
N LYS A 564 19.50 9.25 22.42
CA LYS A 564 19.95 7.86 22.42
C LYS A 564 21.43 7.81 22.78
N LYS A 565 21.88 6.67 23.30
CA LYS A 565 23.29 6.39 23.59
C LYS A 565 24.21 6.78 22.42
N ASP A 566 23.82 6.40 21.20
CA ASP A 566 24.62 6.61 19.97
C ASP A 566 24.83 8.08 19.57
N TYR A 567 24.02 9.01 20.10
CA TYR A 567 24.08 10.41 19.70
C TYR A 567 24.90 11.27 20.65
N LEU A 568 25.10 10.78 21.88
CA LEU A 568 25.78 11.52 22.93
C LEU A 568 27.30 11.44 22.74
N PHE A 569 28.00 12.48 23.16
CA PHE A 569 29.48 12.57 23.14
C PHE A 569 30.09 12.29 21.76
N GLY A 570 29.47 12.79 20.69
CA GLY A 570 29.98 12.60 19.33
C GLY A 570 29.91 11.15 18.83
N GLY A 571 29.09 10.30 19.46
CA GLY A 571 29.00 8.88 19.15
C GLY A 571 30.04 8.02 19.87
N ALA A 572 30.82 8.58 20.80
CA ALA A 572 31.79 7.82 21.60
C ALA A 572 31.14 6.73 22.45
N MET A 573 29.85 6.87 22.78
CA MET A 573 29.07 5.86 23.50
C MET A 573 28.33 4.89 22.57
N ALA A 574 28.41 5.05 21.25
CA ALA A 574 27.82 4.11 20.32
C ALA A 574 28.59 2.78 20.37
N ASP A 575 27.85 1.67 20.27
CA ASP A 575 28.50 0.38 20.14
C ASP A 575 29.28 0.34 18.81
N SER A 576 30.58 0.12 18.89
CA SER A 576 31.49 0.08 17.74
C SER A 576 32.02 -1.32 17.51
N VAL A 577 32.16 -1.68 16.24
CA VAL A 577 32.69 -2.98 15.81
C VAL A 577 33.66 -2.77 14.65
N ASP A 578 34.82 -3.42 14.71
CA ASP A 578 35.79 -3.44 13.62
C ASP A 578 35.41 -4.55 12.64
N LEU A 579 35.19 -4.18 11.37
CA LEU A 579 34.70 -5.09 10.34
C LEU A 579 35.60 -5.06 9.10
N MET A 580 35.79 -6.22 8.47
CA MET A 580 36.48 -6.32 7.18
C MET A 580 35.51 -6.13 6.02
N VAL A 581 35.91 -5.33 5.03
CA VAL A 581 35.18 -5.17 3.77
C VAL A 581 35.49 -6.35 2.86
N LEU A 582 34.49 -7.18 2.55
CA LEU A 582 34.64 -8.37 1.71
C LEU A 582 34.21 -8.17 0.25
N GLY A 583 33.42 -7.14 -0.02
CA GLY A 583 32.88 -6.90 -1.35
C GLY A 583 32.01 -5.66 -1.42
N ALA A 584 31.56 -5.33 -2.64
CA ALA A 584 30.74 -4.16 -2.88
C ALA A 584 29.62 -4.42 -3.91
N TRP A 585 28.49 -3.71 -3.79
CA TRP A 585 27.37 -3.77 -4.73
C TRP A 585 26.99 -2.39 -5.27
N PHE A 586 26.62 -2.32 -6.56
CA PHE A 586 26.26 -1.06 -7.22
C PHE A 586 24.96 -0.44 -6.68
N GLY A 587 24.98 0.87 -6.45
CA GLY A 587 23.82 1.62 -5.97
C GLY A 587 22.86 2.04 -7.08
N ASN A 588 21.55 2.07 -6.77
CA ASN A 588 20.47 2.35 -7.73
C ASN A 588 20.19 3.85 -8.01
N LYS A 589 21.09 4.78 -7.67
CA LYS A 589 20.88 6.23 -7.84
C LYS A 589 22.09 6.91 -8.48
N LYS A 590 21.85 7.73 -9.52
CA LYS A 590 22.77 8.78 -9.96
C LYS A 590 22.71 9.92 -8.94
N SER A 591 23.77 10.19 -8.19
CA SER A 591 23.94 11.47 -7.49
C SER A 591 24.56 12.48 -8.45
N LYS A 592 24.06 13.73 -8.45
CA LYS A 592 24.62 14.82 -9.25
C LYS A 592 26.03 15.24 -8.78
N GLN A 593 26.42 14.88 -7.55
CA GLN A 593 27.78 15.00 -7.05
C GLN A 593 28.46 13.64 -7.09
N MET A 594 29.66 13.61 -7.67
CA MET A 594 30.54 12.46 -7.97
C MET A 594 30.13 11.58 -9.14
N GLN A 595 30.66 11.95 -10.32
CA GLN A 595 30.76 11.13 -11.52
C GLN A 595 31.64 9.87 -11.36
N MET A 596 32.20 9.58 -10.18
CA MET A 596 33.19 8.49 -10.00
C MET A 596 32.91 7.51 -8.84
N ILE A 597 31.87 7.71 -8.01
CA ILE A 597 31.50 6.71 -7.00
C ILE A 597 29.99 6.46 -7.09
N LYS A 598 29.61 5.46 -7.90
CA LYS A 598 28.33 4.77 -7.71
C LYS A 598 28.26 4.41 -6.22
N LYS A 599 27.16 4.69 -5.51
CA LYS A 599 27.02 4.29 -4.10
C LYS A 599 27.35 2.80 -3.97
N LEU A 600 28.52 2.46 -3.45
CA LEU A 600 28.92 1.09 -3.17
C LEU A 600 28.30 0.72 -1.82
N HIS A 601 27.49 -0.33 -1.78
CA HIS A 601 27.13 -0.97 -0.52
C HIS A 601 28.21 -2.00 -0.21
N PHE A 602 28.80 -1.95 0.97
CA PHE A 602 29.86 -2.88 1.37
C PHE A 602 29.28 -4.10 2.08
N ILE A 603 29.88 -5.26 1.84
CA ILE A 603 29.67 -6.47 2.64
C ILE A 603 30.70 -6.42 3.76
N LEU A 604 30.23 -6.35 4.99
CA LEU A 604 31.07 -6.29 6.18
C LEU A 604 31.01 -7.64 6.90
N SER A 605 32.16 -8.14 7.35
CA SER A 605 32.27 -9.38 8.12
C SER A 605 33.00 -9.16 9.44
N ALA A 606 32.50 -9.81 10.50
CA ALA A 606 33.14 -9.89 11.81
C ALA A 606 33.81 -11.25 11.96
N ASN A 607 35.07 -11.28 12.41
CA ASN A 607 35.75 -12.53 12.70
C ASN A 607 35.17 -13.16 13.98
N LYS A 608 34.71 -14.41 13.91
CA LYS A 608 34.03 -15.10 15.03
C LYS A 608 34.99 -15.44 16.19
N SER A 609 36.31 -15.36 15.97
CA SER A 609 37.37 -15.78 16.90
C SER A 609 37.77 -14.75 17.97
N LEU A 610 37.19 -13.54 18.00
CA LEU A 610 37.57 -12.49 18.96
C LEU A 610 36.68 -12.39 20.21
N ARG A 611 35.82 -13.38 20.47
CA ARG A 611 34.95 -13.43 21.68
C ARG A 611 35.63 -13.97 22.95
N GLN A 612 36.94 -14.27 22.92
CA GLN A 612 37.66 -14.82 24.09
C GLN A 612 38.67 -13.89 24.77
N LEU A 613 38.79 -12.62 24.37
CA LEU A 613 39.69 -11.69 25.03
C LEU A 613 38.98 -10.38 25.38
N LYS A 614 38.22 -10.44 26.47
CA LYS A 614 37.92 -9.35 27.42
C LYS A 614 37.08 -9.94 28.57
N THR A 615 37.75 -10.74 29.41
CA THR A 615 37.42 -10.88 30.83
C THR A 615 37.87 -9.64 31.57
#